data_AF-A0A256BF01-F1
#
_entry.id   AF-A0A256BF01-F1
#
_cell.length_a   1.000
_cell.length_b   1.000
_cell.length_c   1.000
_cell.angle_alpha   90.00
_cell.angle_beta   90.00
_cell.angle_gamma   90.00
#
_symmetry.space_group_name_H-M   'P 1'
#
loop_
_entity.id
_entity.type
_entity.pdbx_description
1 polymer ?
#
loop_
_entity_poly.entity_id
_entity_poly.type
_entity_poly.pdbx_seq_one_letter_code
_entity_poly.pdbx_strand_id
1 'polypeptide(L)'
;MTDAELLAIIAQAEREGWTELDLSGNDLEGLPSEIGRLQSLEKLILGKIDYKEGEIKRNRLTAIPQEIFQLTNLKELHIPYNQIKEIPDAIVNLANLTQLDLSSNQITQIPDAISNLANLTQLDL
;
A
#
# COMPACT_ATOMS: atom_id res chain seq x y z
N MET A 1 8.96 -2.45 -13.34
CA MET A 1 9.63 -1.13 -13.36
C MET A 1 11.01 -1.26 -12.73
N THR A 2 11.97 -0.42 -13.12
CA THR A 2 13.31 -0.37 -12.51
C THR A 2 13.32 0.48 -11.22
N ASP A 3 14.31 0.26 -10.35
CA ASP A 3 14.46 1.05 -9.11
C ASP A 3 14.63 2.55 -9.41
N ALA A 4 15.35 2.89 -10.48
CA ALA A 4 15.57 4.28 -10.88
C ALA A 4 14.26 4.97 -11.32
N GLU A 5 13.40 4.26 -12.07
CA GLU A 5 12.08 4.76 -12.46
C GLU A 5 11.18 4.93 -11.23
N LEU A 6 11.20 3.98 -10.29
CA LEU A 6 10.43 4.06 -9.05
C LEU A 6 10.84 5.29 -8.22
N LEU A 7 12.14 5.50 -8.03
CA LEU A 7 12.68 6.66 -7.31
C LEU A 7 12.31 7.97 -8.01
N ALA A 8 12.34 8.01 -9.34
CA ALA A 8 11.94 9.20 -10.09
C ALA A 8 10.45 9.53 -9.89
N ILE A 9 9.57 8.53 -9.91
CA ILE A 9 8.13 8.71 -9.65
C ILE A 9 7.91 9.20 -8.22
N ILE A 10 8.57 8.61 -7.22
CA ILE A 10 8.45 9.03 -5.82
C ILE A 10 8.91 10.48 -5.65
N ALA A 11 10.07 10.84 -6.23
CA ALA A 11 10.58 12.21 -6.17
C ALA A 11 9.65 13.22 -6.86
N GLN A 12 8.97 12.82 -7.93
CA GLN A 12 7.98 13.64 -8.60
C GLN A 12 6.72 13.81 -7.73
N ALA A 13 6.19 12.71 -7.19
CA ALA A 13 5.03 12.71 -6.31
C ALA A 13 5.26 13.57 -5.05
N GLU A 14 6.46 13.52 -4.47
CA GLU A 14 6.86 14.37 -3.34
C GLU A 14 6.84 15.86 -3.73
N ARG A 15 7.45 16.20 -4.86
CA ARG A 15 7.54 17.59 -5.35
C ARG A 15 6.18 18.20 -5.67
N GLU A 16 5.30 17.39 -6.26
CA GLU A 16 3.97 17.83 -6.70
C GLU A 16 2.90 17.64 -5.63
N GLY A 17 3.22 17.00 -4.51
CA GLY A 17 2.27 16.75 -3.42
C GLY A 17 1.11 15.84 -3.83
N TRP A 18 1.41 14.76 -4.55
CA TRP A 18 0.36 13.81 -4.97
C TRP A 18 -0.37 13.23 -3.77
N THR A 19 -1.70 13.15 -3.90
CA THR A 19 -2.58 12.54 -2.90
C THR A 19 -2.90 11.09 -3.22
N GLU A 20 -2.70 10.67 -4.46
CA GLU A 20 -2.89 9.29 -4.92
C GLU A 20 -1.67 8.85 -5.72
N LEU A 21 -1.20 7.63 -5.44
CA LEU A 21 -0.10 7.01 -6.16
C LEU A 21 -0.45 5.55 -6.44
N ASP A 22 -0.42 5.20 -7.72
CA ASP A 22 -0.63 3.85 -8.20
C ASP A 22 0.67 3.24 -8.72
N LEU A 23 1.14 2.22 -8.01
CA LEU A 23 2.32 1.43 -8.36
C LEU A 23 1.95 -0.04 -8.65
N SER A 24 0.68 -0.34 -8.94
CA SER A 24 0.24 -1.70 -9.31
C SER A 24 0.89 -2.18 -10.61
N GLY A 25 1.15 -3.49 -10.71
CA GLY A 25 1.66 -4.11 -11.94
C GLY A 25 3.13 -3.81 -12.26
N ASN A 26 3.96 -3.48 -11.26
CA ASN A 26 5.33 -3.04 -11.47
C ASN A 26 6.40 -4.07 -11.06
N ASP A 27 5.99 -5.30 -10.74
CA ASP A 27 6.87 -6.39 -10.30
C ASP A 27 7.64 -6.08 -9.01
N LEU A 28 7.10 -5.18 -8.17
CA LEU A 28 7.76 -4.74 -6.95
C LEU A 28 7.84 -5.85 -5.91
N GLU A 29 9.02 -6.02 -5.32
CA GLU A 29 9.26 -6.94 -4.19
C GLU A 29 9.36 -6.20 -2.85
N GLY A 30 9.50 -4.88 -2.89
CA GLY A 30 9.50 -3.97 -1.76
C GLY A 30 9.33 -2.52 -2.23
N LEU A 31 9.43 -1.58 -1.29
CA LEU A 31 9.44 -0.14 -1.56
C LEU A 31 10.70 0.50 -0.96
N PRO A 32 11.28 1.52 -1.62
CA PRO A 32 12.44 2.22 -1.08
C PRO A 32 12.00 3.17 0.05
N SER A 33 12.93 3.49 0.95
CA SER A 33 12.69 4.37 2.12
C SER A 33 12.05 5.72 1.78
N GLU A 34 12.30 6.21 0.57
CA GLU A 34 11.84 7.47 0.02
C GLU A 34 10.32 7.54 -0.06
N ILE A 35 9.61 6.40 -0.15
CA ILE A 35 8.15 6.39 -0.13
C ILE A 35 7.61 7.06 1.13
N GLY A 36 8.31 6.91 2.26
CA GLY A 36 7.92 7.53 3.54
C GLY A 36 7.93 9.06 3.53
N ARG A 37 8.47 9.71 2.49
CA ARG A 37 8.45 11.17 2.33
C ARG A 37 7.14 11.72 1.74
N LEU A 38 6.28 10.86 1.20
CA LEU A 38 5.03 11.27 0.54
C LEU A 38 3.94 11.66 1.54
N GLN A 39 4.19 12.72 2.31
CA GLN A 39 3.32 13.13 3.42
C GLN A 39 1.99 13.74 2.95
N SER A 40 1.82 14.03 1.66
CA SER A 40 0.52 14.42 1.08
C SER A 40 -0.32 13.21 0.64
N LEU A 41 0.25 12.01 0.64
CA LEU A 41 -0.40 10.82 0.08
C LEU A 41 -1.55 10.36 0.97
N GLU A 42 -2.74 10.26 0.39
CA GLU A 42 -3.95 9.75 1.01
C GLU A 42 -4.32 8.36 0.50
N LYS A 43 -3.88 7.99 -0.71
CA LYS A 43 -4.20 6.72 -1.34
C LYS A 43 -2.99 6.09 -2.01
N LEU A 44 -2.71 4.83 -1.66
CA LEU A 44 -1.62 4.04 -2.23
C LEU A 44 -2.17 2.72 -2.79
N ILE A 45 -1.91 2.48 -4.08
CA ILE A 45 -2.35 1.28 -4.79
C ILE A 45 -1.11 0.47 -5.20
N LEU A 46 -1.02 -0.76 -4.72
CA LEU A 46 0.06 -1.73 -4.97
C LEU A 46 -0.47 -3.02 -5.65
N GLY A 47 -1.77 -3.08 -5.91
CA GLY A 47 -2.43 -4.09 -6.71
C GLY A 47 -3.84 -3.64 -7.08
N LYS A 48 -4.32 -4.01 -8.27
CA LYS A 48 -5.70 -3.71 -8.73
C LYS A 48 -6.13 -4.64 -9.86
N ILE A 49 -7.42 -4.63 -10.16
CA ILE A 49 -7.92 -5.08 -11.47
C ILE A 49 -7.98 -3.87 -12.41
N ASP A 50 -7.35 -3.98 -13.58
CA ASP A 50 -7.62 -3.08 -14.69
C ASP A 50 -8.89 -3.55 -15.41
N TYR A 51 -10.02 -2.91 -15.13
CA TYR A 51 -11.31 -3.27 -15.73
C TYR A 51 -11.40 -2.98 -17.23
N LYS A 52 -10.54 -2.12 -17.78
CA LYS A 52 -10.55 -1.82 -19.23
C LYS A 52 -9.91 -2.97 -20.00
N GLU A 53 -8.83 -3.51 -19.47
CA GLU A 53 -8.07 -4.61 -20.09
C GLU A 53 -8.54 -5.99 -19.60
N GLY A 54 -9.27 -6.04 -18.49
CA GLY A 54 -9.64 -7.29 -17.83
C GLY A 54 -8.45 -7.99 -17.16
N GLU A 55 -7.40 -7.24 -16.82
CA GLU A 55 -6.14 -7.79 -16.32
C GLU A 55 -5.91 -7.46 -14.85
N ILE A 56 -5.34 -8.41 -14.11
CA ILE A 56 -4.86 -8.16 -12.74
C ILE A 56 -3.48 -7.50 -12.83
N LYS A 57 -3.37 -6.27 -12.32
CA LYS A 57 -2.10 -5.57 -12.15
C LYS A 57 -1.64 -5.78 -10.71
N ARG A 58 -0.63 -6.62 -10.52
CA ARG A 58 -0.12 -7.02 -9.20
C ARG A 58 1.39 -6.83 -9.06
N ASN A 59 1.86 -6.80 -7.82
CA ASN A 59 3.28 -6.83 -7.50
C ASN A 59 3.67 -8.23 -6.96
N ARG A 60 4.89 -8.36 -6.43
CA ARG A 60 5.45 -9.60 -5.86
C ARG A 60 5.78 -9.43 -4.37
N LEU A 61 5.02 -8.58 -3.68
CA LEU A 61 5.26 -8.29 -2.26
C LEU A 61 4.97 -9.53 -1.41
N THR A 62 5.92 -9.91 -0.56
CA THR A 62 5.78 -11.02 0.40
C THR A 62 5.48 -10.55 1.82
N ALA A 63 5.59 -9.25 2.07
CA ALA A 63 5.24 -8.55 3.30
C ALA A 63 4.78 -7.13 2.96
N ILE A 64 4.07 -6.46 3.88
CA ILE A 64 3.78 -5.03 3.78
C ILE A 64 5.09 -4.27 4.05
N PRO A 65 5.62 -3.47 3.10
CA PRO A 65 6.84 -2.69 3.32
C PRO A 65 6.69 -1.77 4.54
N GLN A 66 7.65 -1.82 5.46
CA GLN A 66 7.61 -1.06 6.73
C GLN A 66 7.53 0.46 6.50
N GLU A 67 8.03 0.93 5.36
CA GLU A 67 8.09 2.32 4.96
C GLU A 67 6.68 2.91 4.77
N ILE A 68 5.69 2.08 4.45
CA ILE A 68 4.28 2.51 4.32
C ILE A 68 3.76 3.07 5.64
N PHE A 69 4.22 2.55 6.79
CA PHE A 69 3.78 3.00 8.11
C PHE A 69 4.25 4.42 8.48
N GLN A 70 5.05 5.07 7.63
CA GLN A 70 5.43 6.48 7.75
C GLN A 70 4.43 7.43 7.07
N LEU A 71 3.49 6.89 6.28
CA LEU A 71 2.48 7.65 5.54
C LEU A 71 1.28 7.98 6.44
N THR A 72 1.48 8.88 7.39
CA THR A 72 0.49 9.16 8.45
C THR A 72 -0.83 9.75 7.95
N ASN A 73 -0.87 10.32 6.73
CA ASN A 73 -2.08 10.85 6.09
C ASN A 73 -2.83 9.83 5.22
N LEU A 74 -2.33 8.58 5.13
CA LEU A 74 -2.94 7.55 4.29
C LEU A 74 -4.34 7.17 4.81
N LYS A 75 -5.32 7.21 3.91
CA LYS A 75 -6.73 6.86 4.13
C LYS A 75 -7.12 5.56 3.43
N GLU A 76 -6.48 5.26 2.30
CA GLU A 76 -6.77 4.08 1.48
C GLU A 76 -5.47 3.34 1.12
N LEU A 77 -5.39 2.07 1.48
CA LEU A 77 -4.26 1.20 1.16
C LEU A 77 -4.76 -0.06 0.46
N HIS A 78 -4.42 -0.20 -0.82
CA HIS A 78 -4.79 -1.36 -1.64
C HIS A 78 -3.54 -2.15 -1.99
N ILE A 79 -3.42 -3.38 -1.49
CA ILE A 79 -2.35 -4.32 -1.83
C ILE A 79 -2.91 -5.69 -2.25
N PRO A 80 -4.03 -5.77 -3.01
CA PRO A 80 -4.57 -7.06 -3.38
C PRO A 80 -3.64 -7.81 -4.35
N TYR A 81 -3.87 -9.11 -4.50
CA TYR A 81 -3.17 -9.97 -5.46
C TYR A 81 -1.65 -10.08 -5.26
N ASN A 82 -1.16 -9.89 -4.05
CA ASN A 82 0.25 -10.08 -3.68
C ASN A 82 0.46 -11.43 -2.96
N GLN A 83 1.56 -11.58 -2.23
CA GLN A 83 1.94 -12.82 -1.51
C GLN A 83 2.19 -12.53 -0.02
N ILE A 84 1.51 -11.52 0.53
CA ILE A 84 1.66 -11.08 1.92
C ILE A 84 1.10 -12.15 2.86
N LYS A 85 1.85 -12.47 3.92
CA LYS A 85 1.50 -13.55 4.86
C LYS A 85 0.92 -13.06 6.19
N GLU A 86 1.21 -11.82 6.56
CA GLU A 86 0.84 -11.26 7.85
C GLU A 86 0.60 -9.75 7.74
N ILE A 87 -0.19 -9.24 8.68
CA ILE A 87 -0.36 -7.81 8.93
C ILE A 87 0.48 -7.51 10.17
N PRO A 88 1.49 -6.64 10.11
CA PRO A 88 2.28 -6.29 11.28
C PRO A 88 1.53 -5.32 12.19
N ASP A 89 1.81 -5.36 13.49
CA ASP A 89 1.22 -4.44 14.48
C ASP A 89 1.48 -2.96 14.16
N ALA A 90 2.54 -2.65 13.39
CA ALA A 90 2.85 -1.31 12.91
C ALA A 90 1.75 -0.71 12.02
N ILE A 91 0.76 -1.50 11.57
CA ILE A 91 -0.43 -0.99 10.86
C ILE A 91 -1.14 0.12 11.64
N VAL A 92 -1.07 0.11 12.98
CA VAL A 92 -1.66 1.15 13.86
C VAL A 92 -1.13 2.55 13.61
N ASN A 93 0.04 2.69 12.98
CA ASN A 93 0.59 4.00 12.63
C ASN A 93 -0.21 4.69 11.50
N LEU A 94 -0.99 3.93 10.73
CA LEU A 94 -1.91 4.46 9.72
C LEU A 94 -3.23 4.89 10.39
N ALA A 95 -3.15 5.82 11.34
CA ALA A 95 -4.28 6.20 12.19
C ALA A 95 -5.48 6.79 11.40
N ASN A 96 -5.25 7.30 10.20
CA ASN A 96 -6.27 7.86 9.31
C ASN A 96 -6.84 6.84 8.32
N LEU A 97 -6.41 5.57 8.38
CA LEU A 97 -6.82 4.56 7.42
C LEU A 97 -8.32 4.25 7.56
N THR A 98 -9.03 4.35 6.45
CA THR A 98 -10.48 4.10 6.33
C THR A 98 -10.79 2.85 5.52
N GLN A 99 -9.91 2.49 4.59
CA GLN A 99 -10.02 1.31 3.74
C GLN A 99 -8.67 0.59 3.67
N LEU A 100 -8.70 -0.72 3.93
CA LEU A 100 -7.55 -1.61 3.80
C LEU A 100 -7.96 -2.83 2.97
N ASP A 101 -7.45 -2.91 1.75
CA ASP A 101 -7.67 -4.05 0.87
C ASP A 101 -6.38 -4.87 0.76
N LEU A 102 -6.41 -6.05 1.37
CA LEU A 102 -5.36 -7.06 1.31
C LEU A 102 -5.88 -8.34 0.65
N SER A 103 -6.98 -8.26 -0.10
CA SER A 103 -7.62 -9.43 -0.69
C SER A 103 -6.68 -10.21 -1.62
N SER A 104 -6.89 -11.52 -1.70
CA SER A 104 -6.06 -12.40 -2.55
C SER A 104 -4.57 -12.36 -2.18
N ASN A 105 -4.26 -12.25 -0.89
CA ASN A 105 -2.94 -12.52 -0.30
C ASN A 105 -2.91 -13.90 0.39
N GLN A 106 -1.89 -14.16 1.20
CA GLN A 106 -1.70 -15.40 1.97
C GLN A 106 -1.87 -15.15 3.48
N ILE A 107 -2.64 -14.13 3.84
CA ILE A 107 -2.87 -13.74 5.24
C ILE A 107 -3.79 -14.78 5.88
N THR A 108 -3.33 -15.35 6.99
CA THR A 108 -4.08 -16.40 7.71
C THR A 108 -4.59 -15.94 9.07
N GLN A 109 -4.08 -14.81 9.58
CA GLN A 109 -4.39 -14.27 10.90
C GLN A 109 -4.54 -12.75 10.79
N ILE A 110 -5.49 -12.22 11.58
CA ILE A 110 -5.68 -10.78 11.75
C ILE A 110 -5.10 -10.44 13.13
N PRO A 111 -4.12 -9.52 13.24
CA PRO A 111 -3.57 -9.15 14.54
C PRO A 111 -4.57 -8.31 15.33
N ASP A 112 -4.52 -8.41 16.66
CA ASP A 112 -5.36 -7.60 17.56
C ASP A 112 -5.17 -6.09 17.31
N ALA A 113 -3.99 -5.69 16.84
CA ALA A 113 -3.64 -4.32 16.48
C ALA A 113 -4.60 -3.69 15.45
N ILE A 114 -5.25 -4.47 14.57
CA ILE A 114 -6.28 -3.97 13.64
C ILE A 114 -7.41 -3.24 14.38
N SER A 115 -7.75 -3.67 15.60
CA SER A 115 -8.79 -3.03 16.41
C SER A 115 -8.47 -1.60 16.84
N ASN A 116 -7.20 -1.19 16.78
CA ASN A 116 -6.77 0.18 17.09
C ASN A 116 -6.96 1.16 15.91
N LEU A 117 -7.31 0.66 14.72
CA LEU A 117 -7.61 1.50 13.55
C LEU A 117 -9.03 2.06 13.66
N ALA A 118 -9.21 3.07 14.52
CA ALA A 118 -10.52 3.62 14.87
C ALA A 118 -11.32 4.21 13.68
N ASN A 119 -10.65 4.56 12.58
CA ASN A 119 -11.28 5.10 11.38
C ASN A 119 -11.54 4.03 10.30
N LEU A 120 -11.12 2.78 10.51
CA LEU A 120 -11.25 1.73 9.51
C LEU A 120 -12.71 1.33 9.35
N THR A 121 -13.23 1.47 8.14
CA THR A 121 -14.63 1.15 7.80
C THR A 121 -14.75 -0.03 6.85
N GLN A 122 -13.67 -0.34 6.12
CA GLN A 122 -13.60 -1.45 5.17
C GLN A 122 -12.28 -2.20 5.33
N LEU A 123 -12.37 -3.51 5.44
CA LEU A 123 -11.25 -4.44 5.52
C LEU A 123 -11.55 -5.66 4.66
N ASP A 124 -10.76 -5.85 3.61
CA ASP A 124 -10.84 -7.00 2.71
C ASP A 124 -9.56 -7.86 2.83
N LEU A 125 -9.70 -9.19 2.90
CA LEU A 125 -8.61 -10.16 3.16
C LEU A 125 -8.65 -11.34 2.17
#